data_AF-A0A1W9WY08-F1
#
_entry.id   AF-A0A1W9WY08-F1
#
_cell.length_a   1.000
_cell.length_b   1.000
_cell.length_c   1.000
_cell.angle_alpha   90.00
_cell.angle_beta   90.00
_cell.angle_gamma   90.00
#
_symmetry.space_group_name_H-M   'P 1'
#
loop_
_entity.id
_entity.type
_entity.pdbx_description
1 polymer ?
#
loop_
_entity_poly.entity_id
_entity_poly.type
_entity_poly.pdbx_seq_one_letter_code
_entity_poly.pdbx_strand_id
1 'polypeptide(L)'
;MEVHHIIPKSKGGKDTVKNLVTLCGSCHKKVHKGKMKINEGADGFKDRTAQRTMQGKAYMYAELGKTAQVKKVFGYQTSEFMKSLNLQKEHDTDALCMATLLKKQIIPYDRNNFYMISFRAKQTRRIYHDLPQKGRGRVKYQVNEQSGGFKKGDIVLVKDKWIKQISSIYSSGSLAFRRIRGEPSGCTPKKCKLKKKSCSVLWQKAFL
;
A
#
# COMPACT_ATOMS: atom_id res chain seq x y z
N MET A 1 29.94 18.06 5.88
CA MET A 1 29.66 18.28 4.44
C MET A 1 28.58 19.34 4.35
N GLU A 2 28.62 20.17 3.32
CA GLU A 2 27.77 21.36 3.14
C GLU A 2 27.25 21.37 1.70
N VAL A 3 26.00 21.81 1.51
CA VAL A 3 25.39 21.97 0.19
C VAL A 3 25.60 23.39 -0.30
N HIS A 4 26.26 23.54 -1.44
CA HIS A 4 26.51 24.82 -2.07
C HIS A 4 25.57 25.06 -3.25
N HIS A 5 24.98 26.25 -3.31
CA HIS A 5 24.24 26.75 -4.46
C HIS A 5 25.16 27.48 -5.42
N ILE A 6 25.32 26.97 -6.64
CA ILE A 6 26.16 27.58 -7.68
C ILE A 6 25.63 28.99 -8.03
N ILE A 7 24.33 29.07 -8.31
CA ILE A 7 23.58 30.32 -8.30
C ILE A 7 22.96 30.43 -6.90
N PRO A 8 23.36 31.41 -6.07
CA PRO A 8 22.82 31.56 -4.71
C PRO A 8 21.30 31.70 -4.68
N LYS A 9 20.66 31.19 -3.62
CA LYS A 9 19.20 31.36 -3.40
C LYS A 9 18.75 32.82 -3.43
N SER A 10 19.55 33.72 -2.84
CA SER A 10 19.29 35.16 -2.83
C SER A 10 19.27 35.79 -4.23
N LYS A 11 19.90 35.13 -5.21
CA LYS A 11 19.88 35.52 -6.63
C LYS A 11 18.91 34.67 -7.46
N GLY A 12 17.94 34.02 -6.84
CA GLY A 12 16.92 33.21 -7.52
C GLY A 12 17.38 31.80 -7.89
N GLY A 13 18.52 31.34 -7.36
CA GLY A 13 18.99 29.97 -7.55
C GLY A 13 17.99 28.93 -7.06
N LYS A 14 17.64 27.96 -7.91
CA LYS A 14 16.69 26.90 -7.59
C LYS A 14 17.37 25.75 -6.83
N ASP A 15 16.59 25.02 -6.03
CA ASP A 15 17.02 23.78 -5.37
C ASP A 15 16.98 22.61 -6.37
N THR A 16 17.87 22.62 -7.37
CA THR A 16 17.95 21.57 -8.40
C THR A 16 19.32 20.91 -8.40
N VAL A 17 19.37 19.65 -8.85
CA VAL A 17 20.62 18.87 -8.97
C VAL A 17 21.68 19.60 -9.83
N LYS A 18 21.23 20.37 -10.82
CA LYS A 18 22.11 21.20 -11.67
C LYS A 18 22.71 22.42 -10.95
N ASN A 19 22.09 22.88 -9.87
CA ASN A 19 22.49 24.09 -9.15
C ASN A 19 23.09 23.80 -7.77
N LEU A 20 23.12 22.53 -7.36
CA LEU A 20 23.57 22.08 -6.04
C LEU A 20 24.81 21.21 -6.15
N VAL A 21 25.82 21.50 -5.34
CA VAL A 21 27.01 20.65 -5.20
C VAL A 21 27.33 20.45 -3.72
N THR A 22 27.59 19.20 -3.33
CA THR A 22 27.99 18.88 -1.97
C THR A 22 29.50 19.01 -1.83
N LEU A 23 29.95 19.82 -0.87
CA LEU A 23 31.37 20.09 -0.61
C LEU A 23 31.72 19.74 0.84
N CYS A 24 32.99 19.45 1.12
CA CYS A 24 33.48 19.53 2.49
C CYS A 24 33.56 21.00 2.93
N GLY A 25 33.53 21.27 4.23
CA GLY A 25 33.48 22.65 4.74
C GLY A 25 34.70 23.50 4.32
N SER A 26 35.87 22.87 4.14
CA SER A 26 37.07 23.57 3.65
C SER A 26 36.95 23.97 2.18
N CYS A 27 36.43 23.08 1.31
CA CYS A 27 36.16 23.41 -0.09
C CYS A 27 35.04 24.44 -0.22
N HIS A 28 33.97 24.34 0.56
CA HIS A 28 32.90 25.33 0.55
C HIS A 28 33.40 26.73 0.91
N LYS A 29 34.27 26.86 1.93
CA LYS A 29 34.94 28.12 2.27
C LYS A 29 35.83 28.64 1.14
N LYS A 30 36.54 27.78 0.40
CA LYS A 30 37.37 28.20 -0.74
C LYS A 30 36.52 28.77 -1.88
N VAL A 31 35.34 28.20 -2.12
CA VAL A 31 34.40 28.71 -3.13
C VAL A 31 33.90 30.11 -2.76
N HIS A 32 33.46 30.32 -1.52
CA HIS A 32 33.04 31.64 -1.03
C HIS A 32 34.17 32.68 -1.04
N LYS A 33 35.42 32.25 -0.87
CA LYS A 33 36.61 33.12 -0.96
C LYS A 33 37.09 33.36 -2.40
N GLY A 34 36.38 32.86 -3.41
CA GLY A 34 36.77 32.98 -4.82
C GLY A 34 38.01 32.18 -5.22
N LYS A 35 38.53 31.32 -4.33
CA LYS A 35 39.72 30.48 -4.56
C LYS A 35 39.42 29.20 -5.33
N MET A 36 38.14 28.92 -5.56
CA MET A 36 37.64 27.76 -6.28
C MET A 36 36.34 28.18 -6.97
N LYS A 37 36.18 27.88 -8.26
CA LYS A 37 34.94 28.14 -9.00
C LYS A 37 34.26 26.82 -9.32
N ILE A 38 32.95 26.79 -9.14
CA ILE A 38 32.08 25.68 -9.53
C ILE A 38 31.10 26.27 -10.52
N ASN A 39 31.13 25.78 -11.76
CA ASN A 39 30.36 26.37 -12.86
C ASN A 39 29.08 25.59 -13.16
N GLU A 40 29.05 24.30 -12.84
CA GLU A 40 27.93 23.41 -13.12
C GLU A 40 27.77 22.36 -12.02
N GLY A 41 26.53 22.01 -11.72
CA GLY A 41 26.18 20.89 -10.87
C GLY A 41 26.04 19.62 -11.72
N ALA A 42 25.53 18.55 -11.11
CA ALA A 42 25.31 17.32 -11.85
C ALA A 42 24.21 17.50 -12.92
N ASP A 43 24.53 17.15 -14.17
CA ASP A 43 23.60 17.10 -15.30
C ASP A 43 23.36 15.63 -15.74
N GLY A 44 22.40 15.40 -16.63
CA GLY A 44 22.04 14.07 -17.13
C GLY A 44 21.18 13.24 -16.17
N PHE A 45 20.91 13.74 -14.95
CA PHE A 45 20.04 13.08 -14.00
C PHE A 45 18.57 13.16 -14.47
N LYS A 46 18.13 12.10 -15.15
CA LYS A 46 16.73 11.89 -15.52
C LYS A 46 16.06 11.09 -14.42
N ASP A 47 15.27 11.77 -13.57
CA ASP A 47 14.40 11.09 -12.61
C ASP A 47 13.24 10.41 -13.36
N ARG A 48 13.52 9.22 -13.90
CA ARG A 48 12.55 8.43 -14.66
C ARG A 48 11.34 8.07 -13.81
N THR A 49 11.52 7.92 -12.50
CA THR A 49 10.44 7.59 -11.57
C THR A 49 9.49 8.77 -11.43
N ALA A 50 9.99 9.98 -11.13
CA ALA A 50 9.17 11.18 -11.05
C ALA A 50 8.44 11.45 -12.38
N GLN A 51 9.14 11.31 -13.51
CA GLN A 51 8.53 11.49 -14.83
C GLN A 51 7.36 10.53 -15.07
N ARG A 52 7.53 9.23 -14.78
CA ARG A 52 6.46 8.23 -14.91
C ARG A 52 5.29 8.55 -13.98
N THR A 53 5.55 8.95 -12.74
CA THR A 53 4.50 9.36 -11.81
C THR A 53 3.72 10.57 -12.33
N MET A 54 4.39 11.55 -12.92
CA MET A 54 3.75 12.73 -13.49
C MET A 54 2.86 12.39 -14.70
N GLN A 55 3.33 11.50 -15.59
CA GLN A 55 2.53 10.99 -16.71
C GLN A 55 1.29 10.23 -16.21
N GLY A 56 1.47 9.33 -15.24
CA GLY A 56 0.36 8.58 -14.64
C GLY A 56 -0.67 9.48 -13.97
N LYS A 57 -0.23 10.53 -13.25
CA LYS A 57 -1.13 11.54 -12.66
C LYS A 57 -1.92 12.29 -13.73
N ALA A 58 -1.26 12.73 -14.81
CA ALA A 58 -1.92 13.44 -15.90
C ALA A 58 -3.02 12.57 -16.56
N TYR A 59 -2.71 11.31 -16.84
CA TYR A 59 -3.68 10.34 -17.35
C TYR A 59 -4.85 10.15 -16.39
N MET A 60 -4.57 9.95 -15.10
CA MET A 60 -5.61 9.76 -14.08
C MET A 60 -6.56 10.96 -13.99
N TYR A 61 -6.05 12.18 -14.04
CA TYR A 61 -6.89 13.38 -14.04
C TYR A 61 -7.76 13.48 -15.29
N ALA A 62 -7.23 13.11 -16.46
CA ALA A 62 -7.98 13.11 -17.71
C ALA A 62 -9.12 12.10 -17.68
N GLU A 63 -8.87 10.87 -17.21
CA GLU A 63 -9.90 9.84 -17.09
C GLU A 63 -10.97 10.20 -16.05
N LEU A 64 -10.57 10.64 -14.86
CA LEU A 64 -11.52 11.07 -13.83
C LEU A 64 -12.37 12.27 -14.29
N GLY A 65 -11.77 13.17 -15.06
CA GLY A 65 -12.44 14.34 -15.65
C GLY A 65 -13.60 14.00 -16.58
N LYS A 66 -13.63 12.78 -17.14
CA LYS A 66 -14.76 12.29 -17.96
C LYS A 66 -15.99 11.97 -17.11
N THR A 67 -15.80 11.60 -15.84
CA THR A 67 -16.89 11.18 -14.95
C THR A 67 -17.32 12.30 -14.00
N ALA A 68 -16.40 13.14 -13.53
CA ALA A 68 -16.69 14.17 -12.56
C ALA A 68 -15.71 15.36 -12.65
N GLN A 69 -16.09 16.49 -12.07
CA GLN A 69 -15.18 17.64 -11.95
C GLN A 69 -13.99 17.29 -11.06
N VAL A 70 -12.78 17.42 -11.63
CA VAL A 70 -11.51 17.21 -10.90
C VAL A 70 -10.91 18.55 -10.51
N LYS A 71 -10.73 18.77 -9.20
CA LYS A 71 -9.97 19.91 -8.67
C LYS A 71 -8.67 19.41 -8.06
N LYS A 72 -7.61 20.20 -8.23
CA LYS A 72 -6.25 19.87 -7.79
C LYS A 72 -5.87 20.80 -6.64
N VAL A 73 -5.21 20.24 -5.63
CA VAL A 73 -4.66 20.96 -4.48
C VAL A 73 -3.21 20.54 -4.31
N PHE A 74 -2.37 21.45 -3.83
CA PHE A 74 -0.97 21.18 -3.56
C PHE A 74 -0.77 20.71 -2.11
N GLY A 75 0.23 19.85 -1.89
CA GLY A 75 0.50 19.31 -0.55
C GLY A 75 0.91 20.36 0.49
N TYR A 76 1.45 21.51 0.06
CA TYR A 76 1.70 22.61 0.99
C TYR A 76 0.40 23.25 1.49
N GLN A 77 -0.62 23.36 0.63
CA GLN A 77 -1.92 23.94 0.99
C GLN A 77 -2.66 23.04 1.97
N THR A 78 -2.63 21.72 1.76
CA THR A 78 -3.25 20.76 2.70
C THR A 78 -2.52 20.76 4.03
N SER A 79 -1.19 20.85 4.02
CA SER A 79 -0.35 20.95 5.22
C SER A 79 -0.65 22.20 6.06
N GLU A 80 -0.76 23.37 5.42
CA GLU A 80 -1.11 24.62 6.10
C GLU A 80 -2.52 24.58 6.69
N PHE A 81 -3.49 24.08 5.93
CA PHE A 81 -4.86 23.96 6.40
C PHE A 81 -4.99 22.97 7.56
N MET A 82 -4.32 21.83 7.48
CA MET A 82 -4.25 20.84 8.56
C MET A 82 -3.68 21.46 9.86
N LYS A 83 -2.61 22.26 9.75
CA LYS A 83 -2.05 22.99 10.89
C LYS A 83 -3.03 24.01 11.46
N SER A 84 -3.77 24.74 10.61
CA SER A 84 -4.79 25.68 11.10
C SER A 84 -5.93 25.01 11.87
N LEU A 85 -6.18 23.73 11.60
CA LEU A 85 -7.16 22.90 12.31
C LEU A 85 -6.57 22.17 13.53
N ASN A 86 -5.28 22.37 13.84
CA ASN A 86 -4.55 21.63 14.88
C ASN A 86 -4.66 20.10 14.74
N LEU A 87 -4.73 19.60 13.51
CA LEU A 87 -4.78 18.16 13.24
C LEU A 87 -3.37 17.57 13.10
N GLN A 88 -3.17 16.37 13.64
CA GLN A 88 -1.95 15.60 13.42
C GLN A 88 -1.87 15.09 11.99
N LYS A 89 -0.66 15.02 11.44
CA LYS A 89 -0.41 14.48 10.10
C LYS A 89 -0.59 12.96 10.07
N GLU A 90 -1.69 12.53 9.49
CA GLU A 90 -2.00 11.13 9.19
C GLU A 90 -2.65 11.03 7.79
N HIS A 91 -2.79 9.83 7.25
CA HIS A 91 -3.31 9.64 5.89
C HIS A 91 -4.77 10.08 5.73
N ASP A 92 -5.57 9.86 6.76
CA ASP A 92 -6.98 10.22 6.81
C ASP A 92 -7.20 11.70 7.10
N THR A 93 -6.40 12.33 7.97
CA THR A 93 -6.47 13.78 8.19
C THR A 93 -6.07 14.56 6.92
N ASP A 94 -5.05 14.09 6.18
CA ASP A 94 -4.68 14.67 4.89
C ASP A 94 -5.81 14.51 3.86
N ALA A 95 -6.48 13.35 3.82
CA ALA A 95 -7.63 13.12 2.96
C ALA A 95 -8.82 14.03 3.31
N LEU A 96 -9.12 14.21 4.60
CA LEU A 96 -10.14 15.12 5.09
C LEU A 96 -9.82 16.56 4.68
N CYS A 97 -8.57 17.00 4.86
CA CYS A 97 -8.11 18.32 4.46
C CYS A 97 -8.23 18.50 2.94
N MET A 98 -7.79 17.53 2.12
CA MET A 98 -7.95 17.57 0.66
C MET A 98 -9.42 17.75 0.23
N ALA A 99 -10.34 17.03 0.87
CA ALA A 99 -11.76 17.07 0.53
C ALA A 99 -12.43 18.40 0.91
N THR A 100 -11.98 19.05 1.98
CA THR A 100 -12.64 20.21 2.58
C THR A 100 -11.97 21.55 2.28
N LEU A 101 -10.68 21.53 1.90
CA LEU A 101 -9.85 22.73 1.68
C LEU A 101 -10.50 23.76 0.76
N LEU A 102 -11.00 23.33 -0.41
CA LEU A 102 -11.52 24.26 -1.43
C LEU A 102 -12.82 24.95 -1.00
N LYS A 103 -13.61 24.32 -0.13
CA LYS A 103 -14.82 24.90 0.45
C LYS A 103 -14.58 25.57 1.80
N LYS A 104 -13.36 25.47 2.34
CA LYS A 104 -12.99 25.88 3.71
C LYS A 104 -13.98 25.37 4.77
N GLN A 105 -14.54 24.18 4.56
CA GLN A 105 -15.47 23.58 5.49
C GLN A 105 -14.71 22.96 6.64
N ILE A 106 -15.13 23.27 7.87
CA ILE A 106 -14.59 22.65 9.07
C ILE A 106 -15.48 21.45 9.39
N ILE A 107 -14.95 20.25 9.16
CA ILE A 107 -15.62 19.00 9.50
C ILE A 107 -14.90 18.43 10.73
N PRO A 108 -15.63 18.11 11.81
CA PRO A 108 -15.05 17.45 12.97
C PRO A 108 -14.35 16.16 12.56
N TYR A 109 -13.10 16.03 13.00
CA TYR A 109 -12.33 14.82 12.75
C TYR A 109 -12.82 13.71 13.69
N ASP A 110 -13.25 12.59 13.12
CA ASP A 110 -13.77 11.45 13.86
C ASP A 110 -13.34 10.13 13.22
N ARG A 111 -13.06 9.15 14.08
CA ARG A 111 -12.65 7.79 13.71
C ARG A 111 -13.63 6.71 14.18
N ASN A 112 -14.82 7.08 14.67
CA ASN A 112 -15.83 6.12 15.16
C ASN A 112 -16.23 5.04 14.14
N ASN A 113 -16.11 5.34 12.84
CA ASN A 113 -16.50 4.45 11.74
C ASN A 113 -15.30 4.01 10.87
N PHE A 114 -14.13 3.85 11.47
CA PHE A 114 -12.96 3.36 10.75
C PHE A 114 -12.97 1.83 10.68
N TYR A 115 -12.60 1.31 9.51
CA TYR A 115 -12.50 -0.13 9.28
C TYR A 115 -11.13 -0.44 8.70
N MET A 116 -10.45 -1.40 9.32
CA MET A 116 -9.30 -2.03 8.71
C MET A 116 -9.79 -3.06 7.68
N ILE A 117 -9.36 -2.85 6.44
CA ILE A 117 -9.65 -3.76 5.33
C ILE A 117 -8.45 -4.67 5.13
N SER A 118 -8.65 -5.98 5.22
CA SER A 118 -7.64 -6.97 4.85
C SER A 118 -8.17 -7.94 3.81
N PHE A 119 -7.27 -8.44 2.97
CA PHE A 119 -7.62 -9.37 1.90
C PHE A 119 -7.22 -10.80 2.27
N ARG A 120 -8.16 -11.73 2.17
CA ARG A 120 -7.89 -13.17 2.28
C ARG A 120 -7.47 -13.73 0.94
N ALA A 121 -6.30 -14.36 0.91
CA ALA A 121 -5.83 -15.11 -0.25
C ALA A 121 -6.73 -16.33 -0.50
N LYS A 122 -7.48 -16.28 -1.62
CA LYS A 122 -8.36 -17.37 -2.07
C LYS A 122 -7.60 -18.54 -2.68
N GLN A 123 -6.52 -18.24 -3.40
CA GLN A 123 -5.70 -19.24 -4.07
C GLN A 123 -4.22 -18.89 -3.94
N THR A 124 -3.38 -19.92 -3.97
CA THR A 124 -1.94 -19.74 -4.14
C THR A 124 -1.65 -19.17 -5.52
N ARG A 125 -0.72 -18.21 -5.61
CA ARG A 125 -0.18 -17.74 -6.90
C ARG A 125 0.95 -18.62 -7.42
N ARG A 126 1.29 -19.68 -6.68
CA ARG A 126 2.34 -20.62 -7.03
C ARG A 126 1.84 -21.56 -8.13
N ILE A 127 2.54 -21.57 -9.26
CA ILE A 127 2.22 -22.42 -10.42
C ILE A 127 2.99 -23.75 -10.36
N TYR A 128 4.21 -23.74 -9.82
CA TYR A 128 5.11 -24.91 -9.71
C TYR A 128 5.74 -25.00 -8.32
N HIS A 129 6.18 -26.19 -7.92
CA HIS A 129 7.07 -26.33 -6.77
C HIS A 129 8.41 -25.60 -7.01
N ASP A 130 8.99 -25.03 -5.96
CA ASP A 130 10.22 -24.20 -6.08
C ASP A 130 11.40 -25.07 -6.52
N LEU A 131 11.45 -26.31 -6.00
CA LEU A 131 12.42 -27.32 -6.37
C LEU A 131 11.79 -28.41 -7.24
N PRO A 132 12.55 -28.97 -8.20
CA PRO A 132 12.11 -30.14 -8.95
C PRO A 132 11.99 -31.38 -8.04
N GLN A 133 11.07 -32.27 -8.36
CA GLN A 133 10.91 -33.55 -7.67
C GLN A 133 11.77 -34.62 -8.36
N LYS A 134 12.44 -35.46 -7.55
CA LYS A 134 13.31 -36.54 -8.04
C LYS A 134 12.53 -37.44 -9.02
N GLY A 135 13.06 -37.63 -10.23
CA GLY A 135 12.46 -38.45 -11.29
C GLY A 135 11.22 -37.86 -11.97
N ARG A 136 10.78 -36.63 -11.61
CA ARG A 136 9.58 -35.98 -12.18
C ARG A 136 9.83 -34.56 -12.70
N GLY A 137 11.01 -33.99 -12.44
CA GLY A 137 11.35 -32.63 -12.88
C GLY A 137 10.48 -31.56 -12.18
N ARG A 138 10.13 -30.49 -12.91
CA ARG A 138 9.28 -29.41 -12.39
C ARG A 138 7.81 -29.85 -12.35
N VAL A 139 7.28 -30.01 -11.14
CA VAL A 139 5.89 -30.43 -10.92
C VAL A 139 4.99 -29.22 -10.66
N LYS A 140 3.82 -29.19 -11.30
CA LYS A 140 2.80 -28.15 -11.07
C LYS A 140 2.32 -28.17 -9.62
N TYR A 141 2.16 -27.00 -9.03
CA TYR A 141 1.62 -26.83 -7.70
C TYR A 141 0.09 -26.75 -7.77
N GLN A 142 -0.57 -27.90 -7.75
CA GLN A 142 -2.03 -27.99 -7.79
C GLN A 142 -2.59 -28.13 -6.38
N VAL A 143 -3.50 -27.23 -6.02
CA VAL A 143 -4.25 -27.29 -4.76
C VAL A 143 -5.74 -27.41 -5.08
N ASN A 144 -6.45 -28.20 -4.28
CA ASN A 144 -7.89 -28.35 -4.44
C ASN A 144 -8.60 -27.01 -4.16
N GLU A 145 -9.28 -26.46 -5.17
CA GLU A 145 -10.03 -25.21 -5.02
C GLU A 145 -11.31 -25.42 -4.20
N GLN A 146 -11.94 -26.57 -4.38
CA GLN A 146 -13.19 -26.94 -3.72
C GLN A 146 -13.25 -28.43 -3.39
N SER A 147 -14.06 -28.77 -2.38
CA SER A 147 -14.40 -30.16 -2.04
C SER A 147 -15.79 -30.20 -1.44
N GLY A 148 -16.67 -31.04 -2.00
CA GLY A 148 -18.06 -31.16 -1.55
C GLY A 148 -18.83 -29.83 -1.55
N GLY A 149 -18.53 -28.93 -2.50
CA GLY A 149 -19.14 -27.60 -2.60
C GLY A 149 -18.55 -26.53 -1.67
N PHE A 150 -17.61 -26.90 -0.79
CA PHE A 150 -16.93 -25.98 0.11
C PHE A 150 -15.63 -25.44 -0.49
N LYS A 151 -15.31 -24.18 -0.20
CA LYS A 151 -14.08 -23.49 -0.59
C LYS A 151 -13.29 -23.01 0.62
N LYS A 152 -12.00 -22.74 0.41
CA LYS A 152 -11.15 -22.12 1.44
C LYS A 152 -11.77 -20.81 1.92
N GLY A 153 -11.82 -20.64 3.24
CA GLY A 153 -12.36 -19.46 3.90
C GLY A 153 -13.86 -19.52 4.23
N ASP A 154 -14.60 -20.53 3.76
CA ASP A 154 -15.98 -20.75 4.19
C ASP A 154 -16.02 -21.05 5.70
N ILE A 155 -17.12 -20.65 6.34
CA ILE A 155 -17.42 -20.96 7.73
C ILE A 155 -18.44 -22.09 7.75
N VAL A 156 -18.09 -23.16 8.45
CA VAL A 156 -18.88 -24.40 8.53
C VAL A 156 -19.13 -24.79 9.98
N LEU A 157 -20.28 -25.40 10.21
CA LEU A 157 -20.60 -26.10 11.45
C LEU A 157 -20.17 -27.57 11.30
N VAL A 158 -19.25 -28.01 12.16
CA VAL A 158 -18.65 -29.35 12.13
C VAL A 158 -19.26 -30.20 13.24
N LYS A 159 -19.80 -31.37 12.88
CA LYS A 159 -20.47 -32.31 13.82
C LYS A 159 -21.53 -31.62 14.70
N ASP A 160 -22.26 -30.65 14.13
CA ASP A 160 -23.30 -29.86 14.79
C ASP A 160 -22.88 -29.14 16.10
N LYS A 161 -21.57 -29.03 16.34
CA LYS A 161 -21.03 -28.50 17.61
C LYS A 161 -20.02 -27.36 17.40
N TRP A 162 -19.15 -27.46 16.41
CA TRP A 162 -18.00 -26.56 16.28
C TRP A 162 -18.14 -25.64 15.07
N ILE A 163 -18.07 -24.33 15.27
CA ILE A 163 -17.99 -23.36 14.17
C ILE A 163 -16.52 -23.21 13.77
N LYS A 164 -16.20 -23.60 12.55
CA LYS A 164 -14.83 -23.58 12.02
C LYS A 164 -14.76 -22.86 10.69
N GLN A 165 -13.63 -22.22 10.46
CA GLN A 165 -13.27 -21.71 9.15
C GLN A 165 -12.33 -22.69 8.42
N ILE A 166 -12.63 -22.99 7.17
CA ILE A 166 -11.80 -23.85 6.31
C ILE A 166 -10.48 -23.12 5.99
N SER A 167 -9.36 -23.68 6.44
CA SER A 167 -8.03 -23.13 6.18
C SER A 167 -7.40 -23.67 4.88
N SER A 168 -7.65 -24.95 4.56
CA SER A 168 -7.18 -25.60 3.35
C SER A 168 -8.01 -26.83 3.03
N ILE A 169 -7.85 -27.38 1.83
CA ILE A 169 -8.46 -28.62 1.39
C ILE A 169 -7.33 -29.58 1.05
N TYR A 170 -7.27 -30.72 1.73
CA TYR A 170 -6.25 -31.73 1.50
C TYR A 170 -6.47 -32.46 0.17
N SER A 171 -5.43 -33.13 -0.32
CA SER A 171 -5.50 -33.99 -1.52
C SER A 171 -6.56 -35.09 -1.38
N SER A 172 -6.81 -35.57 -0.16
CA SER A 172 -7.89 -36.52 0.16
C SER A 172 -9.31 -35.94 0.07
N GLY A 173 -9.46 -34.65 -0.26
CA GLY A 173 -10.74 -33.95 -0.25
C GLY A 173 -11.23 -33.55 1.16
N SER A 174 -10.48 -33.87 2.21
CA SER A 174 -10.83 -33.46 3.58
C SER A 174 -10.60 -31.96 3.79
N LEU A 175 -11.50 -31.33 4.54
CA LEU A 175 -11.43 -29.93 4.93
C LEU A 175 -10.53 -29.81 6.16
N ALA A 176 -9.56 -28.89 6.10
CA ALA A 176 -8.67 -28.60 7.22
C ALA A 176 -9.11 -27.34 7.96
N PHE A 177 -8.87 -27.32 9.28
CA PHE A 177 -9.18 -26.20 10.15
C PHE A 177 -7.96 -25.79 10.97
N ARG A 178 -8.00 -24.59 11.54
CA ARG A 178 -7.01 -24.17 12.55
C ARG A 178 -7.05 -25.15 13.73
N ARG A 179 -5.88 -25.66 14.12
CA ARG A 179 -5.72 -26.53 15.30
C ARG A 179 -6.05 -25.73 16.56
N ILE A 180 -7.02 -26.22 17.31
CA ILE A 180 -7.40 -25.74 18.64
C ILE A 180 -7.54 -27.00 19.50
N ARG A 181 -6.97 -26.99 20.71
CA ARG A 181 -6.96 -28.15 21.60
C ARG A 181 -8.40 -28.55 21.93
N GLY A 182 -8.74 -29.84 21.78
CA GLY A 182 -10.09 -30.36 22.01
C GLY A 182 -11.07 -30.21 20.84
N GLU A 183 -10.66 -29.57 19.74
CA GLU A 183 -11.50 -29.34 18.57
C GLU A 183 -11.03 -30.15 17.34
N PRO A 184 -11.93 -30.46 16.39
CA PRO A 184 -11.53 -31.13 15.15
C PRO A 184 -10.57 -30.27 14.33
N SER A 185 -9.42 -30.84 13.96
CA SER A 185 -8.41 -30.23 13.09
C SER A 185 -8.70 -30.43 11.60
N GLY A 186 -9.57 -31.38 11.26
CA GLY A 186 -10.05 -31.61 9.92
C GLY A 186 -11.32 -32.46 9.92
N CYS A 187 -12.03 -32.45 8.80
CA CYS A 187 -13.28 -33.20 8.65
C CYS A 187 -13.60 -33.48 7.17
N THR A 188 -14.34 -34.55 6.91
CA THR A 188 -14.90 -34.78 5.57
C THR A 188 -16.05 -33.81 5.29
N PRO A 189 -16.26 -33.40 4.02
CA PRO A 189 -17.34 -32.47 3.65
C PRO A 189 -18.74 -32.91 4.13
N LYS A 190 -19.03 -34.22 4.09
CA LYS A 190 -20.32 -34.80 4.51
C LYS A 190 -20.71 -34.47 5.97
N LYS A 191 -19.73 -34.24 6.83
CA LYS A 191 -19.92 -33.96 8.26
C LYS A 191 -19.90 -32.46 8.59
N CYS A 192 -19.94 -31.61 7.56
CA CYS A 192 -19.92 -30.16 7.67
C CYS A 192 -21.20 -29.57 7.09
N LYS A 193 -21.75 -28.53 7.74
CA LYS A 193 -22.87 -27.74 7.24
C LYS A 193 -22.42 -26.31 7.00
N LEU A 194 -22.68 -25.76 5.81
CA LEU A 194 -22.28 -24.38 5.49
C LEU A 194 -23.05 -23.38 6.36
N LYS A 195 -22.33 -22.41 6.94
CA LYS A 195 -22.92 -21.28 7.68
C LYS A 195 -22.71 -19.95 6.97
N LYS A 196 -21.52 -19.73 6.40
CA LYS A 196 -21.20 -18.50 5.66
C LYS A 196 -20.20 -18.81 4.55
N LYS A 197 -20.46 -18.31 3.34
CA LYS A 197 -19.49 -18.38 2.24
C LYS A 197 -18.29 -17.48 2.49
N SER A 198 -17.15 -17.88 1.94
CA SER A 198 -15.90 -17.13 1.97
C SER A 198 -16.07 -15.74 1.38
N CYS A 199 -15.50 -14.75 2.08
CA CYS A 199 -15.33 -13.40 1.56
C CYS A 199 -13.84 -13.12 1.36
N SER A 200 -13.48 -12.51 0.23
CA SER A 200 -12.11 -12.05 -0.01
C SER A 200 -11.75 -10.88 0.89
N VAL A 201 -12.73 -10.06 1.24
CA VAL A 201 -12.52 -8.78 1.93
C VAL A 201 -12.99 -8.94 3.36
N LEU A 202 -12.09 -8.67 4.29
CA LEU A 202 -12.40 -8.61 5.70
C LEU A 202 -12.45 -7.18 6.15
N TRP A 203 -13.55 -6.87 6.81
CA TRP A 203 -13.78 -5.59 7.45
C TRP A 203 -13.70 -5.84 8.95
N GLN A 204 -12.78 -5.17 9.60
CA GLN A 204 -12.67 -5.15 11.05
C GLN A 204 -12.82 -3.71 11.49
N LYS A 205 -13.76 -3.43 12.40
CA LYS A 205 -13.87 -2.11 12.98
C LYS A 205 -12.54 -1.80 13.69
N ALA A 206 -11.93 -0.68 13.33
CA ALA A 206 -10.74 -0.20 14.01
C ALA A 206 -11.18 0.24 15.40
N PHE A 207 -10.70 -0.46 16.43
CA PHE A 207 -10.80 0.02 17.79
C PHE A 207 -9.59 0.92 17.99
N LEU A 208 -9.85 2.20 18.24
CA LEU A 208 -8.84 3.16 18.68
C LEU A 208 -8.43 2.87 20.12
#